data_AF-A0A679I2D5-F1
#
_entry.id   AF-A0A679I2D5-F1
#
_cell.length_a   1.000
_cell.length_b   1.000
_cell.length_c   1.000
_cell.angle_alpha   90.00
_cell.angle_beta   90.00
_cell.angle_gamma   90.00
#
_symmetry.space_group_name_H-M   'P 1'
#
loop_
_entity.id
_entity.type
_entity.pdbx_description
1 polymer ?
#
loop_
_entity_poly.entity_id
_entity_poly.type
_entity_poly.pdbx_seq_one_letter_code
_entity_poly.pdbx_strand_id
1 'polypeptide(L)'
;MSRRDLTLLCICAAVIQAVLPAQGEWYVIGQTGVVLPGSLSNVTLSSPTLAGGVSEARIADIDLEKGSPFYGAKAGYFFPKREWFGIETEAFTTQLNVTQQTVVGGVPGKVFAETLPGSHIQLTTWAMNAIVRSPSLVAELEPYGGIGPALFFATSGATNISLGINLIAGARYFVTPQTALFGEFKYNRGTIRAQGIEGEYSSQIFVFGISLHFDRPVGSSHH
;
A
#
# COMPACT_ATOMS: atom_id res chain seq x y z
N MET A 1 21.29 12.45 24.84
CA MET A 1 21.60 11.24 24.05
C MET A 1 23.11 11.17 23.90
N SER A 2 23.76 10.16 24.49
CA SER A 2 25.22 10.14 24.65
C SER A 2 25.88 9.59 23.39
N ARG A 3 27.05 10.13 23.01
CA ARG A 3 27.86 9.64 21.87
C ARG A 3 28.15 8.13 21.94
N ARG A 4 28.06 7.52 23.12
CA ARG A 4 28.24 6.08 23.36
C ARG A 4 27.09 5.22 22.82
N ASP A 5 25.86 5.76 22.79
CA ASP A 5 24.67 5.04 22.31
C ASP A 5 24.69 4.91 20.77
N LEU A 6 25.30 5.89 20.09
CA LEU A 6 25.44 5.91 18.63
C LEU A 6 26.52 4.92 18.14
N THR A 7 27.60 4.73 18.92
CA THR A 7 28.69 3.82 18.56
C THR A 7 28.29 2.35 18.72
N LEU A 8 27.47 2.02 19.72
CA LEU A 8 26.98 0.65 19.93
C LEU A 8 26.00 0.22 18.81
N LEU A 9 25.16 1.15 18.33
CA LEU A 9 24.23 0.90 17.22
C LEU A 9 24.97 0.64 15.89
N CYS A 10 26.06 1.37 15.63
CA CYS A 10 26.91 1.14 14.46
C CYS A 10 27.69 -0.18 14.53
N ILE A 11 28.12 -0.62 15.71
CA ILE A 11 28.85 -1.90 15.88
C ILE A 11 27.90 -3.09 15.71
N CYS A 12 26.66 -3.02 16.18
CA CYS A 12 25.66 -4.07 15.91
C CYS A 12 25.29 -4.16 14.42
N ALA A 13 25.23 -3.03 13.70
CA ALA A 13 24.97 -3.03 12.26
C ALA A 13 26.17 -3.57 11.44
N ALA A 14 27.40 -3.34 11.89
CA ALA A 14 28.61 -3.80 11.21
C ALA A 14 28.96 -5.28 11.47
N VAL A 15 28.63 -5.82 12.64
CA VAL A 15 28.97 -7.22 13.00
C VAL A 15 28.04 -8.24 12.33
N ILE A 16 26.85 -7.85 11.86
CA ILE A 16 25.95 -8.75 11.12
C ILE A 16 26.45 -9.03 9.68
N GLN A 17 27.36 -8.20 9.14
CA GLN A 17 27.82 -8.33 7.75
C GLN A 17 29.00 -9.28 7.53
N ALA A 18 29.63 -9.78 8.60
CA ALA A 18 30.77 -10.68 8.47
C ALA A 18 30.35 -12.14 8.71
N VAL A 19 30.36 -12.93 7.62
CA VAL A 19 30.30 -14.40 7.60
C VAL A 19 28.88 -15.02 7.57
N LEU A 20 28.23 -15.00 6.41
CA LEU A 20 27.28 -16.05 6.03
C LEU A 20 27.48 -16.46 4.56
N PRO A 21 27.52 -17.76 4.23
CA PRO A 21 27.58 -18.24 2.86
C PRO A 21 26.19 -18.07 2.21
N ALA A 22 26.15 -17.50 0.99
CA ALA A 22 24.93 -17.18 0.24
C ALA A 22 23.97 -16.23 1.00
N GLN A 23 24.38 -14.96 1.18
CA GLN A 23 23.51 -13.90 1.71
C GLN A 23 22.35 -13.66 0.74
N GLY A 24 21.12 -13.58 1.25
CA GLY A 24 19.97 -13.22 0.41
C GLY A 24 19.91 -11.71 0.22
N GLU A 25 19.39 -11.28 -0.92
CA GLU A 25 19.35 -9.86 -1.27
C GLU A 25 18.22 -9.18 -0.49
N TRP A 26 18.59 -8.25 0.41
CA TRP A 26 17.64 -7.37 1.07
C TRP A 26 17.56 -6.05 0.31
N TYR A 27 16.39 -5.41 0.33
CA TYR A 27 16.25 -4.07 -0.22
C TYR A 27 15.26 -3.24 0.59
N VAL A 28 15.44 -1.93 0.53
CA VAL A 28 14.53 -0.94 1.12
C VAL A 28 14.14 0.09 0.08
N ILE A 29 12.90 0.54 0.15
CA ILE A 29 12.31 1.43 -0.85
C ILE A 29 11.64 2.59 -0.16
N GLY A 30 11.96 3.81 -0.58
CA GLY A 30 11.14 4.99 -0.34
C GLY A 30 10.20 5.20 -1.52
N GLN A 31 8.90 5.35 -1.27
CA GLN A 31 7.88 5.42 -2.32
C GLN A 31 6.89 6.56 -2.13
N THR A 32 6.43 7.09 -3.25
CA THR A 32 5.36 8.09 -3.34
C THR A 32 4.57 7.87 -4.62
N GLY A 33 3.45 8.55 -4.76
CA GLY A 33 2.67 8.50 -5.99
C GLY A 33 1.27 9.00 -5.79
N VAL A 34 0.36 8.49 -6.62
CA VAL A 34 -1.05 8.89 -6.62
C VAL A 34 -1.95 7.67 -6.45
N VAL A 35 -2.92 7.80 -5.55
CA VAL A 35 -4.01 6.84 -5.36
C VAL A 35 -5.22 7.34 -6.14
N LEU A 36 -5.73 6.48 -7.03
CA LEU A 36 -6.99 6.66 -7.72
C LEU A 36 -7.99 5.67 -7.11
N PRO A 37 -8.71 6.09 -6.04
CA PRO A 37 -9.77 5.27 -5.50
C PRO A 37 -10.88 5.12 -6.55
N GLY A 38 -11.48 3.93 -6.61
CA GLY A 38 -12.79 3.75 -7.22
C GLY A 38 -13.89 4.36 -6.35
N SER A 39 -15.15 4.17 -6.73
CA SER A 39 -16.26 4.39 -5.81
C SER A 39 -16.25 3.34 -4.69
N LEU A 40 -16.78 3.69 -3.52
CA LEU A 40 -17.20 2.67 -2.56
C LEU A 40 -18.53 2.09 -3.02
N SER A 41 -18.61 0.78 -3.18
CA SER A 41 -19.82 0.08 -3.63
C SER A 41 -20.37 -0.84 -2.54
N ASN A 42 -21.61 -1.32 -2.71
CA ASN A 42 -22.33 -2.12 -1.71
C ASN A 42 -22.37 -1.45 -0.34
N VAL A 43 -22.59 -0.14 -0.33
CA VAL A 43 -22.40 0.68 0.87
C VAL A 43 -23.59 0.56 1.81
N THR A 44 -23.30 0.32 3.09
CA THR A 44 -24.25 0.41 4.19
C THR A 44 -23.93 1.62 5.07
N LEU A 45 -24.96 2.38 5.41
CA LEU A 45 -24.89 3.53 6.30
C LEU A 45 -25.59 3.20 7.62
N SER A 46 -24.88 3.43 8.73
CA SER A 46 -25.39 3.38 10.09
C SER A 46 -25.20 4.76 10.71
N SER A 47 -26.29 5.52 10.90
CA SER A 47 -26.20 6.88 11.41
C SER A 47 -27.38 7.23 12.32
N PRO A 48 -27.13 7.76 13.53
CA PRO A 48 -28.18 8.19 14.45
C PRO A 48 -28.84 9.51 14.02
N THR A 49 -28.25 10.25 13.07
CA THR A 49 -28.72 11.58 12.66
C THR A 49 -29.17 11.63 11.20
N LEU A 50 -28.61 10.79 10.33
CA LEU A 50 -29.00 10.71 8.91
C LEU A 50 -30.12 9.69 8.71
N ALA A 51 -30.90 9.87 7.65
CA ALA A 51 -32.07 9.09 7.25
C ALA A 51 -33.20 8.99 8.32
N GLY A 52 -33.17 9.88 9.31
CA GLY A 52 -34.06 9.85 10.47
C GLY A 52 -33.64 8.88 11.57
N GLY A 53 -32.35 8.55 11.67
CA GLY A 53 -31.80 7.67 12.71
C GLY A 53 -31.92 6.19 12.35
N VAL A 54 -31.11 5.74 11.38
CA VAL A 54 -31.14 4.35 10.87
C VAL A 54 -29.97 3.53 11.40
N SER A 55 -30.26 2.28 11.78
CA SER A 55 -29.25 1.31 12.20
C SER A 55 -28.53 0.67 11.02
N GLU A 56 -29.18 0.53 9.86
CA GLU A 56 -28.59 0.03 8.62
C GLU A 56 -29.47 0.49 7.44
N ALA A 57 -28.89 1.25 6.52
CA ALA A 57 -29.53 1.65 5.26
C ALA A 57 -28.58 1.37 4.09
N ARG A 58 -29.12 0.78 3.02
CA ARG A 58 -28.37 0.65 1.77
C ARG A 58 -28.40 1.97 1.03
N ILE A 59 -27.25 2.39 0.57
CA ILE A 59 -27.09 3.64 -0.16
C ILE A 59 -26.40 3.42 -1.49
N ALA A 60 -26.58 4.37 -2.41
CA ALA A 60 -25.82 4.43 -3.65
C ALA A 60 -24.31 4.57 -3.39
N ASP A 61 -23.52 4.25 -4.41
CA ASP A 61 -22.07 4.35 -4.39
C ASP A 61 -21.59 5.74 -3.91
N ILE A 62 -20.52 5.74 -3.11
CA ILE A 62 -19.91 6.98 -2.60
C ILE A 62 -18.71 7.33 -3.47
N ASP A 63 -18.76 8.52 -4.07
CA ASP A 63 -17.64 9.09 -4.80
C ASP A 63 -16.52 9.55 -3.85
N LEU A 64 -15.30 9.17 -4.21
CA LEU A 64 -14.06 9.61 -3.54
C LEU A 64 -13.29 10.55 -4.46
N GLU A 65 -12.60 11.53 -3.87
CA GLU A 65 -11.68 12.40 -4.62
C GLU A 65 -10.61 11.55 -5.31
N LYS A 66 -10.39 11.82 -6.59
CA LYS A 66 -9.43 11.10 -7.41
C LYS A 66 -8.09 11.81 -7.37
N GLY A 67 -7.01 11.03 -7.16
CA GLY A 67 -5.65 11.55 -7.31
C GLY A 67 -5.01 12.00 -6.00
N SER A 68 -5.35 11.36 -4.89
CA SER A 68 -4.73 11.66 -3.60
C SER A 68 -3.25 11.25 -3.61
N PRO A 69 -2.32 12.14 -3.22
CA PRO A 69 -0.94 11.75 -3.03
C PRO A 69 -0.81 10.77 -1.86
N PHE A 70 0.23 9.94 -1.90
CA PHE A 70 0.61 9.10 -0.78
C PHE A 70 2.12 9.10 -0.61
N TYR A 71 2.58 8.77 0.61
CA TYR A 71 3.98 8.49 0.89
C TYR A 71 4.08 7.20 1.71
N GLY A 72 5.20 6.49 1.56
CA GLY A 72 5.42 5.25 2.27
C GLY A 72 6.80 4.67 2.07
N ALA A 73 6.98 3.48 2.62
CA ALA A 73 8.21 2.72 2.50
C ALA A 73 7.92 1.22 2.32
N LYS A 74 8.92 0.51 1.80
CA LYS A 74 8.90 -0.96 1.70
C LYS A 74 10.24 -1.54 2.09
N ALA A 75 10.22 -2.79 2.48
CA ALA A 75 11.40 -3.62 2.61
C ALA A 75 11.11 -5.01 2.06
N GLY A 76 12.08 -5.62 1.42
CA GLY A 76 11.94 -6.97 0.92
C GLY A 76 13.22 -7.76 0.95
N TYR A 77 13.06 -9.05 0.68
CA TYR A 77 14.12 -10.06 0.72
C TYR A 77 13.92 -11.08 -0.39
N PHE A 78 14.95 -11.28 -1.22
CA PHE A 78 15.00 -12.36 -2.20
C PHE A 78 15.87 -13.51 -1.70
N PHE A 79 15.39 -14.73 -1.87
CA PHE A 79 16.04 -15.91 -1.31
C PHE A 79 17.25 -16.34 -2.17
N PRO A 80 18.42 -16.67 -1.59
CA PRO A 80 19.62 -17.03 -2.35
C PRO A 80 19.44 -18.25 -3.26
N LYS A 81 18.67 -19.25 -2.82
CA LYS A 81 18.41 -20.47 -3.60
C LYS A 81 17.31 -20.30 -4.65
N ARG A 82 16.59 -19.17 -4.61
CA ARG A 82 15.46 -18.82 -5.48
C ARG A 82 15.46 -17.32 -5.71
N GLU A 83 16.46 -16.82 -6.41
CA GLU A 83 16.68 -15.39 -6.57
C GLU A 83 15.51 -14.68 -7.27
N TRP A 84 14.67 -15.42 -8.01
CA TRP A 84 13.46 -14.90 -8.64
C TRP A 84 12.28 -14.71 -7.67
N PHE A 85 12.35 -15.24 -6.45
CA PHE A 85 11.26 -15.22 -5.46
C PHE A 85 11.68 -14.51 -4.18
N GLY A 86 10.77 -13.71 -3.63
CA GLY A 86 11.01 -12.97 -2.41
C GLY A 86 9.73 -12.67 -1.63
N ILE A 87 9.93 -12.06 -0.46
CA ILE A 87 8.88 -11.48 0.37
C ILE A 87 9.11 -9.98 0.48
N GLU A 88 8.02 -9.21 0.49
CA GLU A 88 8.06 -7.76 0.65
C GLU A 88 7.01 -7.35 1.69
N THR A 89 7.34 -6.42 2.57
CA THR A 89 6.34 -5.72 3.38
C THR A 89 6.39 -4.24 3.03
N GLU A 90 5.22 -3.61 3.00
CA GLU A 90 5.10 -2.20 2.72
C GLU A 90 4.08 -1.52 3.61
N ALA A 91 4.34 -0.26 3.93
CA ALA A 91 3.40 0.62 4.60
C ALA A 91 3.35 1.97 3.88
N PHE A 92 2.14 2.45 3.60
CA PHE A 92 1.94 3.76 3.00
C PHE A 92 0.67 4.43 3.50
N THR A 93 0.64 5.76 3.49
CA THR A 93 -0.49 6.54 3.99
C THR A 93 -0.95 7.54 2.94
N THR A 94 -2.26 7.64 2.77
CA THR A 94 -2.93 8.61 1.90
C THR A 94 -4.13 9.24 2.63
N GLN A 95 -4.66 10.33 2.08
CA GLN A 95 -5.90 10.94 2.52
C GLN A 95 -6.98 10.65 1.48
N LEU A 96 -8.04 9.95 1.91
CA LEU A 96 -9.25 9.75 1.11
C LEU A 96 -10.25 10.83 1.47
N ASN A 97 -10.55 11.69 0.50
CA ASN A 97 -11.54 12.74 0.69
C ASN A 97 -12.88 12.27 0.11
N VAL A 98 -13.88 12.18 0.97
CA VAL A 98 -15.26 11.91 0.58
C VAL A 98 -15.84 13.20 0.03
N THR A 99 -16.33 13.18 -1.21
CA THR A 99 -16.94 14.36 -1.82
C THR A 99 -18.33 14.59 -1.22
N GLN A 100 -18.70 15.87 -1.07
CA GLN A 100 -20.07 16.22 -0.70
C GLN A 100 -21.00 15.80 -1.83
N GLN A 101 -21.96 14.94 -1.54
CA GLN A 101 -22.85 14.38 -2.55
C GLN A 101 -24.22 14.05 -1.96
N THR A 102 -25.24 14.12 -2.81
CA THR A 102 -26.58 13.68 -2.43
C THR A 102 -26.68 12.18 -2.64
N VAL A 103 -26.87 11.46 -1.55
CA VAL A 103 -26.97 10.01 -1.55
C VAL A 103 -28.44 9.63 -1.42
N VAL A 104 -28.88 8.73 -2.29
CA VAL A 104 -30.22 8.14 -2.22
C VAL A 104 -30.08 6.78 -1.54
N GLY A 105 -30.90 6.56 -0.52
CA GLY A 105 -30.89 5.34 0.26
C GLY A 105 -32.29 4.85 0.56
N GLY A 106 -32.37 3.61 1.03
CA GLY A 106 -33.64 3.00 1.37
C GLY A 106 -33.53 2.04 2.54
N VAL A 107 -34.59 2.03 3.33
CA VAL A 107 -34.96 0.92 4.23
C VAL A 107 -36.30 0.36 3.73
N PRO A 108 -36.66 -0.89 4.05
CA PRO A 108 -37.95 -1.45 3.63
C PRO A 108 -39.12 -0.48 3.95
N GLY A 109 -39.83 -0.04 2.90
CA GLY A 109 -40.98 0.88 3.02
C GLY A 109 -40.65 2.38 3.04
N LYS A 110 -39.38 2.81 2.98
CA LYS A 110 -38.99 4.23 2.97
C LYS A 110 -37.76 4.48 2.09
N VAL A 111 -37.87 5.40 1.15
CA VAL A 111 -36.73 5.96 0.39
C VAL A 111 -36.43 7.35 0.92
N PHE A 112 -35.15 7.70 1.01
CA PHE A 112 -34.70 9.02 1.41
C PHE A 112 -33.59 9.51 0.47
N ALA A 113 -33.45 10.82 0.39
CA ALA A 113 -32.32 11.48 -0.29
C ALA A 113 -31.74 12.50 0.68
N GLU A 114 -30.47 12.33 1.04
CA GLU A 114 -29.78 13.22 1.98
C GLU A 114 -28.40 13.59 1.45
N THR A 115 -27.95 14.80 1.79
CA THR A 115 -26.62 15.26 1.43
C THR A 115 -25.61 14.77 2.47
N LEU A 116 -24.70 13.91 2.05
CA LEU A 116 -23.54 13.51 2.84
C LEU A 116 -22.55 14.68 2.83
N PRO A 117 -22.16 15.24 3.99
CA PRO A 117 -21.14 16.28 4.04
C PRO A 117 -19.77 15.72 3.62
N GLY A 118 -18.94 16.54 2.99
CA GLY A 118 -17.57 16.15 2.67
C GLY A 118 -16.77 15.84 3.93
N SER A 119 -15.94 14.80 3.87
CA SER A 119 -15.12 14.38 5.02
C SER A 119 -13.76 13.85 4.58
N HIS A 120 -12.81 13.82 5.51
CA HIS A 120 -11.44 13.36 5.26
C HIS A 120 -11.19 12.10 6.08
N ILE A 121 -10.73 11.04 5.43
CA ILE A 121 -10.37 9.76 6.05
C ILE A 121 -8.89 9.53 5.78
N GLN A 122 -8.08 9.45 6.82
CA GLN A 122 -6.69 9.01 6.65
C GLN A 122 -6.69 7.49 6.49
N LEU A 123 -6.14 7.02 5.37
CA LEU A 123 -6.00 5.59 5.09
C LEU A 123 -4.52 5.21 5.13
N THR A 124 -4.14 4.39 6.11
CA THR A 124 -2.84 3.73 6.13
C THR A 124 -3.02 2.29 5.69
N THR A 125 -2.24 1.86 4.70
CA THR A 125 -2.20 0.48 4.23
C THR A 125 -0.91 -0.18 4.70
N TRP A 126 -1.00 -1.37 5.28
CA TRP A 126 0.13 -2.23 5.55
C TRP A 126 -0.06 -3.56 4.84
N ALA A 127 0.86 -3.95 3.97
CA ALA A 127 0.77 -5.17 3.19
C ALA A 127 2.01 -6.06 3.38
N MET A 128 1.80 -7.36 3.20
CA MET A 128 2.84 -8.36 3.06
C MET A 128 2.62 -9.07 1.73
N ASN A 129 3.61 -9.09 0.85
CA ASN A 129 3.48 -9.61 -0.50
C ASN A 129 4.50 -10.72 -0.74
N ALA A 130 4.07 -11.78 -1.42
CA ALA A 130 4.98 -12.65 -2.14
C ALA A 130 5.32 -11.97 -3.47
N ILE A 131 6.61 -11.81 -3.77
CA ILE A 131 7.11 -11.13 -4.97
C ILE A 131 7.85 -12.12 -5.85
N VAL A 132 7.64 -12.01 -7.16
CA VAL A 132 8.45 -12.66 -8.18
C VAL A 132 9.09 -11.60 -9.08
N ARG A 133 10.34 -11.82 -9.49
CA ARG A 133 11.07 -10.95 -10.41
C ARG A 133 11.62 -11.73 -11.59
N SER A 134 11.83 -11.05 -12.71
CA SER A 134 12.55 -11.58 -13.87
C SER A 134 13.85 -10.82 -14.06
N PRO A 135 15.01 -11.40 -13.68
CA PRO A 135 16.32 -10.76 -13.83
C PRO A 135 16.82 -10.67 -15.28
N SER A 136 16.14 -11.33 -16.22
CA SER A 136 16.74 -11.76 -17.51
C SER A 136 16.26 -11.00 -18.74
N LEU A 137 15.49 -9.92 -18.60
CA LEU A 137 14.99 -9.17 -19.76
C LEU A 137 16.01 -8.16 -20.29
N VAL A 138 16.60 -7.35 -19.43
CA VAL A 138 17.74 -6.45 -19.71
C VAL A 138 18.54 -6.34 -18.41
N ALA A 139 19.87 -6.25 -18.46
CA ALA A 139 20.72 -6.30 -17.26
C ALA A 139 20.35 -5.23 -16.20
N GLU A 140 19.86 -4.08 -16.66
CA GLU A 140 19.46 -2.96 -15.81
C GLU A 140 17.95 -2.90 -15.51
N LEU A 141 17.11 -3.62 -16.26
CA LEU A 141 15.64 -3.58 -16.11
C LEU A 141 15.11 -4.88 -15.54
N GLU A 142 14.58 -4.81 -14.32
CA GLU A 142 14.01 -5.93 -13.58
C GLU A 142 12.49 -5.74 -13.43
N PRO A 143 11.66 -6.35 -14.29
CA PRO A 143 10.23 -6.44 -14.05
C PRO A 143 9.91 -7.42 -12.93
N TYR A 144 8.88 -7.10 -12.16
CA TYR A 144 8.42 -7.92 -11.04
C TYR A 144 6.92 -7.77 -10.83
N GLY A 145 6.36 -8.72 -10.10
CA GLY A 145 4.97 -8.69 -9.67
C GLY A 145 4.79 -9.38 -8.34
N GLY A 146 3.67 -9.12 -7.70
CA GLY A 146 3.41 -9.66 -6.39
C GLY A 146 1.97 -9.57 -5.94
N ILE A 147 1.68 -10.34 -4.92
CA ILE A 147 0.36 -10.44 -4.30
C ILE A 147 0.52 -10.74 -2.82
N GLY A 148 -0.39 -10.19 -2.02
CA GLY A 148 -0.58 -10.68 -0.67
C GLY A 148 -1.64 -9.94 0.13
N PRO A 149 -1.81 -10.31 1.41
CA PRO A 149 -2.78 -9.67 2.28
C PRO A 149 -2.40 -8.21 2.59
N ALA A 150 -3.42 -7.41 2.81
CA ALA A 150 -3.31 -6.02 3.24
C ALA A 150 -4.23 -5.74 4.43
N LEU A 151 -3.75 -4.93 5.36
CA LEU A 151 -4.53 -4.32 6.41
C LEU A 151 -4.71 -2.83 6.09
N PHE A 152 -5.97 -2.39 6.13
CA PHE A 152 -6.38 -1.01 5.90
C PHE A 152 -6.80 -0.39 7.23
N PHE A 153 -6.08 0.63 7.65
CA PHE A 153 -6.35 1.42 8.85
C PHE A 153 -7.02 2.71 8.43
N ALA A 154 -8.35 2.77 8.54
CA ALA A 154 -9.15 3.95 8.22
C ALA A 154 -9.37 4.77 9.49
N THR A 155 -8.78 5.96 9.54
CA THR A 155 -8.84 6.86 10.71
C THR A 155 -9.65 8.10 10.40
N SER A 156 -10.71 8.28 11.18
CA SER A 156 -11.54 9.49 11.20
C SER A 156 -12.15 9.65 12.59
N GLY A 157 -11.41 10.29 13.49
CA GLY A 157 -11.72 10.30 14.92
C GLY A 157 -11.31 8.99 15.60
N ALA A 158 -11.99 7.88 15.26
CA ALA A 158 -11.58 6.53 15.63
C ALA A 158 -10.92 5.80 14.45
N THR A 159 -10.08 4.81 14.74
CA THR A 159 -9.43 3.95 13.74
C THR A 159 -10.16 2.62 13.63
N ASN A 160 -10.54 2.23 12.41
CA ASN A 160 -11.03 0.90 12.10
C ASN A 160 -10.01 0.15 11.26
N ILE A 161 -9.95 -1.16 11.47
CA ILE A 161 -9.05 -2.06 10.75
C ILE A 161 -9.88 -2.96 9.86
N SER A 162 -9.47 -3.07 8.61
CA SER A 162 -10.07 -3.98 7.64
C SER A 162 -9.01 -4.81 6.94
N LEU A 163 -9.39 -6.01 6.53
CA LEU A 163 -8.56 -6.90 5.73
C LEU A 163 -8.87 -6.72 4.24
N GLY A 164 -7.86 -6.93 3.41
CA GLY A 164 -8.02 -7.11 1.98
C GLY A 164 -6.77 -7.63 1.30
N ILE A 165 -6.63 -7.31 0.03
CA ILE A 165 -5.56 -7.78 -0.85
C ILE A 165 -4.82 -6.60 -1.49
N ASN A 166 -3.54 -6.82 -1.76
CA ASN A 166 -2.68 -5.93 -2.51
C ASN A 166 -2.05 -6.71 -3.67
N LEU A 167 -2.18 -6.16 -4.88
CA LEU A 167 -1.54 -6.64 -6.10
C LEU A 167 -0.54 -5.60 -6.56
N ILE A 168 0.62 -6.05 -7.03
CA ILE A 168 1.71 -5.21 -7.51
C ILE A 168 2.17 -5.74 -8.86
N ALA A 169 2.37 -4.84 -9.81
CA ALA A 169 3.11 -5.10 -11.04
C ALA A 169 4.00 -3.88 -11.31
N GLY A 170 5.29 -4.10 -11.57
CA GLY A 170 6.21 -2.99 -11.75
C GLY A 170 7.54 -3.41 -12.35
N ALA A 171 8.44 -2.43 -12.43
CA ALA A 171 9.80 -2.65 -12.86
C ALA A 171 10.77 -1.74 -12.11
N ARG A 172 11.98 -2.25 -11.89
CA ARG A 172 13.13 -1.50 -11.37
C ARG A 172 14.12 -1.26 -12.50
N TYR A 173 14.61 -0.04 -12.62
CA TYR A 173 15.72 0.35 -13.50
C TYR A 173 16.94 0.70 -12.65
N PHE A 174 17.96 -0.15 -12.68
CA PHE A 174 19.18 -0.01 -11.90
C PHE A 174 20.08 1.05 -12.52
N VAL A 175 20.30 2.15 -11.78
CA VAL A 175 21.24 3.22 -12.14
C VAL A 175 22.64 2.86 -11.64
N THR A 176 22.72 2.13 -10.54
CA THR A 176 23.93 1.48 -10.01
C THR A 176 23.56 0.05 -9.58
N PRO A 177 24.53 -0.84 -9.30
CA PRO A 177 24.22 -2.18 -8.81
C PRO A 177 23.40 -2.21 -7.50
N GLN A 178 23.43 -1.13 -6.71
CA GLN A 178 22.75 -1.02 -5.42
C GLN A 178 21.58 -0.03 -5.44
N THR A 179 21.39 0.75 -6.50
CA THR A 179 20.37 1.81 -6.56
C THR A 179 19.57 1.69 -7.83
N ALA A 180 18.25 1.57 -7.67
CA ALA A 180 17.32 1.56 -8.77
C ALA A 180 16.24 2.63 -8.60
N LEU A 181 15.83 3.19 -9.73
CA LEU A 181 14.54 3.86 -9.84
C LEU A 181 13.50 2.78 -10.09
N PHE A 182 12.27 2.97 -9.62
CA PHE A 182 11.22 1.99 -9.89
C PHE A 182 9.89 2.67 -10.19
N GLY A 183 9.04 1.94 -10.91
CA GLY A 183 7.65 2.30 -11.15
C GLY A 183 6.76 1.08 -10.96
N GLU A 184 5.61 1.25 -10.30
CA GLU A 184 4.61 0.20 -10.12
C GLU A 184 3.20 0.70 -10.40
N PHE A 185 2.39 -0.22 -10.89
CA PHE A 185 0.95 -0.20 -10.76
C PHE A 185 0.55 -1.13 -9.62
N LYS A 186 -0.28 -0.64 -8.70
CA LYS A 186 -0.89 -1.47 -7.66
C LYS A 186 -2.39 -1.45 -7.74
N TYR A 187 -2.98 -2.55 -7.28
CA TYR A 187 -4.41 -2.66 -7.07
C TYR A 187 -4.67 -3.14 -5.65
N ASN A 188 -5.40 -2.32 -4.89
CA ASN A 188 -5.86 -2.68 -3.55
C ASN A 188 -7.35 -2.97 -3.60
N ARG A 189 -7.80 -4.00 -2.88
CA ARG A 189 -9.22 -4.30 -2.70
C ARG A 189 -9.48 -4.79 -1.29
N GLY A 190 -10.53 -4.29 -0.66
CA GLY A 190 -10.94 -4.70 0.68
C GLY A 190 -12.27 -4.05 1.06
N THR A 191 -12.60 -4.08 2.34
CA THR A 191 -13.75 -3.34 2.89
C THR A 191 -13.23 -2.14 3.68
N ILE A 192 -13.79 -0.95 3.54
CA ILE A 192 -13.45 0.18 4.43
C ILE A 192 -14.63 0.44 5.37
N ARG A 193 -14.32 0.67 6.65
CA ARG A 193 -15.28 1.04 7.69
C ARG A 193 -14.84 2.35 8.32
N ALA A 194 -15.63 3.42 8.19
CA ALA A 194 -15.34 4.70 8.81
C ALA A 194 -16.60 5.55 8.93
N GLN A 195 -16.76 6.31 10.02
CA GLN A 195 -17.89 7.24 10.23
C GLN A 195 -19.29 6.61 10.04
N GLY A 196 -19.47 5.32 10.39
CA GLY A 196 -20.74 4.62 10.19
C GLY A 196 -21.02 4.19 8.74
N ILE A 197 -20.04 4.35 7.85
CA ILE A 197 -20.06 3.88 6.46
C ILE A 197 -19.23 2.59 6.39
N GLU A 198 -19.82 1.54 5.84
CA GLU A 198 -19.12 0.31 5.46
C GLU A 198 -19.34 0.05 3.97
N GLY A 199 -18.26 -0.18 3.21
CA GLY A 199 -18.36 -0.41 1.78
C GLY A 199 -17.14 -1.14 1.19
N GLU A 200 -17.33 -1.74 0.02
CA GLU A 200 -16.23 -2.32 -0.76
C GLU A 200 -15.35 -1.20 -1.30
N TYR A 201 -14.05 -1.27 -0.98
CA TYR A 201 -13.02 -0.37 -1.45
C TYR A 201 -12.19 -1.05 -2.52
N SER A 202 -11.95 -0.34 -3.60
CA SER A 202 -10.91 -0.68 -4.57
C SER A 202 -10.15 0.57 -4.98
N SER A 203 -8.85 0.43 -5.24
CA SER A 203 -8.04 1.54 -5.73
C SER A 203 -6.97 1.08 -6.69
N GLN A 204 -6.75 1.89 -7.71
CA GLN A 204 -5.60 1.80 -8.60
C GLN A 204 -4.55 2.80 -8.11
N ILE A 205 -3.29 2.38 -8.02
CA ILE A 205 -2.23 3.22 -7.47
C ILE A 205 -1.07 3.23 -8.43
N PHE A 206 -0.62 4.43 -8.82
CA PHE A 206 0.60 4.62 -9.57
C PHE A 206 1.70 5.06 -8.61
N VAL A 207 2.80 4.32 -8.62
CA VAL A 207 3.88 4.45 -7.63
C VAL A 207 5.20 4.64 -8.34
N PHE A 208 6.03 5.49 -7.77
CA PHE A 208 7.42 5.64 -8.16
C PHE A 208 8.29 5.93 -6.94
N GLY A 209 9.60 5.72 -7.08
CA GLY A 209 10.55 6.06 -6.03
C GLY A 209 11.93 5.46 -6.26
N ILE A 210 12.65 5.27 -5.15
CA ILE A 210 14.04 4.83 -5.14
C ILE A 210 14.15 3.55 -4.31
N SER A 211 14.81 2.55 -4.88
CA SER A 211 15.13 1.26 -4.25
C SER A 211 16.61 1.16 -3.98
N LEU A 212 16.97 0.80 -2.75
CA LEU A 212 18.33 0.51 -2.32
C LEU A 212 18.46 -0.98 -2.04
N HIS A 213 19.39 -1.63 -2.74
CA HIS A 213 19.62 -3.08 -2.67
C HIS A 213 20.95 -3.38 -1.98
N PHE A 214 20.92 -4.40 -1.12
CA PHE A 214 22.06 -4.92 -0.40
C PHE A 214 22.32 -6.36 -0.87
N ASP A 215 23.57 -6.68 -1.17
CA ASP A 215 23.99 -8.02 -1.58
C ASP A 215 23.35 -8.55 -2.88
N ARG A 216 22.96 -7.64 -3.79
CA ARG A 216 22.51 -7.99 -5.14
C ARG A 216 23.67 -8.67 -5.92
N PRO A 217 23.44 -9.83 -6.55
CA PRO A 217 24.42 -10.43 -7.45
C PRO A 217 24.66 -9.50 -8.64
N VAL A 218 25.89 -8.99 -8.79
CA VAL A 218 26.29 -8.27 -9.99
C VAL A 218 26.69 -9.33 -11.03
N GLY A 219 25.97 -9.42 -12.14
CA GLY A 219 26.36 -10.30 -13.23
C GLY A 219 27.79 -9.98 -13.66
N SER A 220 28.69 -10.95 -13.63
CA SER A 220 30.02 -10.77 -14.22
C SER A 220 29.82 -10.46 -15.69
N SER A 221 30.20 -9.26 -16.12
CA SER A 221 30.28 -8.92 -17.53
C SER A 221 31.16 -9.95 -18.23
N HIS A 222 30.57 -10.76 -19.11
CA HIS A 222 31.35 -11.55 -20.05
C HIS A 222 32.08 -10.56 -20.98
N HIS A 223 33.36 -10.36 -20.71
CA HIS A 223 34.35 -9.96 -21.71
C HIS A 223 34.83 -11.19 -22.47
#